data_AF-A0A3B9B9W8-F1
#
_entry.id   AF-A0A3B9B9W8-F1
#
_cell.length_a   1.000
_cell.length_b   1.000
_cell.length_c   1.000
_cell.angle_alpha   90.00
_cell.angle_beta   90.00
_cell.angle_gamma   90.00
#
_symmetry.space_group_name_H-M   'P 1'
#
loop_
_entity.id
_entity.type
_entity.pdbx_description
1 polymer ?
#
loop_
_entity_poly.entity_id
_entity_poly.type
_entity_poly.pdbx_seq_one_letter_code
_entity_poly.pdbx_strand_id
1 'polypeptide(L)'
;MHKKIFALLLPIASFIFHQGCVSKVSKTEKQVVTETINSNWLYWRGADGTGVSDQTGLPTDLNKSLIWTHDIQGGGVPVIAGGKAYQFGYYGTTDDLQEALVCFDASSGDVLWQKRHSDFISDIVYNRYAVGAACVDPASGNVYFQTSPGLLIGYDSDGNKLWERSLMEEFARLTFPNGRTGGPCVDGHLVIIHAITANW
;
A
#
# COMPACT_ATOMS: atom_id res chain seq x y z
N MET A 1 -37.27 -19.55 -56.03
CA MET A 1 -36.95 -20.89 -55.49
C MET A 1 -37.65 -21.02 -54.14
N HIS A 2 -38.71 -21.83 -54.09
CA HIS A 2 -39.65 -21.95 -52.96
C HIS A 2 -39.03 -22.54 -51.70
N LYS A 3 -39.33 -21.96 -50.53
CA LYS A 3 -39.53 -22.73 -49.28
C LYS A 3 -40.63 -22.09 -48.42
N LYS A 4 -41.70 -22.86 -48.22
CA LYS A 4 -42.74 -22.67 -47.20
C LYS A 4 -42.16 -23.06 -45.84
N ILE A 5 -42.48 -22.33 -44.77
CA ILE A 5 -42.26 -22.79 -43.39
C ILE A 5 -43.59 -22.67 -42.63
N PHE A 6 -43.94 -23.77 -42.00
CA PHE A 6 -45.18 -24.11 -41.32
C PHE A 6 -45.27 -23.40 -39.95
N ALA A 7 -46.45 -22.87 -39.63
CA ALA A 7 -46.81 -22.39 -38.30
C ALA A 7 -47.16 -23.57 -37.39
N LEU A 8 -46.64 -23.59 -36.16
CA LEU A 8 -47.08 -24.48 -35.09
C LEU A 8 -47.58 -23.63 -33.91
N LEU A 9 -48.88 -23.71 -33.63
CA LEU A 9 -49.56 -23.09 -32.50
C LEU A 9 -49.38 -23.98 -31.25
N LEU A 10 -48.96 -23.40 -30.12
CA LEU A 10 -48.99 -24.02 -28.79
C LEU A 10 -50.07 -23.33 -27.93
N PRO A 11 -50.88 -24.07 -27.15
CA PRO A 11 -51.90 -23.48 -26.29
C PRO A 11 -51.31 -22.98 -24.97
N ILE A 12 -51.75 -21.79 -24.55
CA ILE A 12 -51.39 -21.15 -23.28
C ILE A 12 -52.31 -21.73 -22.19
N ALA A 13 -51.75 -22.50 -21.26
CA ALA A 13 -52.45 -22.92 -20.05
C ALA A 13 -52.38 -21.80 -19.00
N SER A 14 -53.53 -21.23 -18.65
CA SER A 14 -53.66 -20.18 -17.63
C SER A 14 -53.72 -20.81 -16.24
N PHE A 15 -52.63 -20.71 -15.47
CA PHE A 15 -52.63 -21.01 -14.04
C PHE A 15 -53.03 -19.77 -13.25
N ILE A 16 -54.24 -19.78 -12.69
CA ILE A 16 -54.72 -18.78 -11.73
C ILE A 16 -54.12 -19.16 -10.36
N PHE A 17 -53.05 -18.49 -9.95
CA PHE A 17 -52.56 -18.54 -8.57
C PHE A 17 -53.31 -17.50 -7.72
N HIS A 18 -54.11 -17.98 -6.76
CA HIS A 18 -54.61 -17.18 -5.65
C HIS A 18 -53.42 -16.76 -4.76
N GLN A 19 -52.97 -15.51 -4.87
CA GLN A 19 -52.08 -14.93 -3.86
C GLN A 19 -52.93 -14.36 -2.72
N GLY A 20 -52.95 -15.08 -1.61
CA GLY A 20 -53.35 -14.52 -0.32
C GLY A 20 -52.37 -13.43 0.11
N CYS A 21 -52.89 -12.28 0.54
CA CYS A 21 -52.10 -11.21 1.14
C CYS A 21 -51.45 -11.71 2.45
N VAL A 22 -50.18 -12.09 2.39
CA VAL A 22 -49.32 -12.16 3.57
C VAL A 22 -48.51 -10.87 3.61
N SER A 23 -48.88 -9.99 4.52
CA SER A 23 -48.13 -8.77 4.82
C SER A 23 -46.72 -9.14 5.32
N LYS A 24 -45.70 -8.87 4.50
CA LYS A 24 -44.29 -8.99 4.89
C LYS A 24 -43.99 -7.97 5.99
N VAL A 25 -43.80 -8.45 7.21
CA VAL A 25 -43.24 -7.65 8.30
C VAL A 25 -41.75 -7.45 7.98
N SER A 26 -41.41 -6.28 7.45
CA SER A 26 -40.04 -5.84 7.24
C SER A 26 -39.43 -5.49 8.60
N LYS A 27 -38.58 -6.36 9.15
CA LYS A 27 -37.72 -5.99 10.28
C LYS A 27 -36.69 -5.00 9.77
N THR A 28 -36.75 -3.77 10.28
CA THR A 28 -35.72 -2.75 10.04
C THR A 28 -34.46 -3.19 10.78
N GLU A 29 -33.54 -3.82 10.05
CA GLU A 29 -32.20 -4.12 10.53
C GLU A 29 -31.44 -2.79 10.63
N LYS A 30 -31.07 -2.40 11.86
CA LYS A 30 -30.21 -1.24 12.07
C LYS A 30 -28.87 -1.53 11.40
N GLN A 31 -28.59 -0.86 10.29
CA GLN A 31 -27.26 -0.83 9.72
C GLN A 31 -26.33 -0.14 10.72
N VAL A 32 -25.41 -0.92 11.30
CA VAL A 32 -24.28 -0.38 12.02
C VAL A 32 -23.35 0.20 10.96
N VAL A 33 -23.43 1.51 10.75
CA VAL A 33 -22.43 2.22 9.95
C VAL A 33 -21.19 2.28 10.82
N THR A 34 -20.26 1.35 10.61
CA THR A 34 -18.89 1.53 11.06
C THR A 34 -18.33 2.67 10.22
N GLU A 35 -18.31 3.90 10.75
CA GLU A 35 -17.51 4.95 10.15
C GLU A 35 -16.06 4.46 10.17
N THR A 36 -15.61 3.99 9.01
CA THR A 36 -14.22 3.61 8.85
C THR A 36 -13.47 4.93 8.74
N ILE A 37 -12.90 5.42 9.85
CA ILE A 37 -11.89 6.47 9.81
C ILE A 37 -10.61 5.83 9.23
N ASN A 38 -10.65 5.45 7.95
CA ASN A 38 -9.48 5.08 7.16
C ASN A 38 -9.03 6.35 6.43
N SER A 39 -8.39 7.26 7.17
CA SER A 39 -7.67 8.33 6.50
C SER A 39 -6.35 7.75 6.01
N ASN A 40 -6.28 7.45 4.72
CA ASN A 40 -5.04 7.01 4.12
C ASN A 40 -3.97 8.12 4.22
N TRP A 41 -2.72 7.71 4.41
CA TRP A 41 -1.54 8.54 4.37
C TRP A 41 -0.56 7.93 3.37
N LEU A 42 -0.84 8.15 2.07
CA LEU A 42 -0.27 7.36 0.97
C LEU A 42 1.18 7.71 0.61
N TYR A 43 1.65 8.88 1.04
CA TYR A 43 2.98 9.41 0.73
C TYR A 43 3.63 9.95 2.00
N TRP A 44 4.97 10.08 2.01
CA TRP A 44 5.72 10.59 3.16
C TRP A 44 5.09 11.86 3.77
N ARG A 45 4.79 12.88 2.96
CA ARG A 45 4.24 14.16 3.42
C ARG A 45 2.72 14.28 3.30
N GLY A 46 1.99 13.16 3.19
CA GLY A 46 0.54 13.16 3.03
C GLY A 46 0.08 13.60 1.65
N ALA A 47 -1.24 13.67 1.46
CA ALA A 47 -1.87 13.92 0.15
C ALA A 47 -1.49 15.29 -0.45
N ASP A 48 -1.48 16.34 0.38
CA ASP A 48 -1.13 17.69 -0.07
C ASP A 48 0.38 17.98 -0.02
N GLY A 49 1.18 17.00 0.39
CA GLY A 49 2.63 17.13 0.50
C GLY A 49 3.09 18.10 1.59
N THR A 50 2.23 18.51 2.52
CA THR A 50 2.52 19.47 3.60
C THR A 50 3.04 18.83 4.89
N GLY A 51 2.88 17.51 5.04
CA GLY A 51 3.19 16.79 6.27
C GLY A 51 2.22 17.09 7.42
N VAL A 52 1.03 17.61 7.12
CA VAL A 52 0.00 17.95 8.12
C VAL A 52 -1.21 17.05 7.94
N SER A 53 -1.73 16.50 9.04
CA SER A 53 -2.96 15.73 9.07
C SER A 53 -4.13 16.61 9.51
N ASP A 54 -5.26 16.49 8.82
CA ASP A 54 -6.51 17.15 9.18
C ASP A 54 -7.30 16.38 10.24
N GLN A 55 -6.77 15.25 10.73
CA GLN A 55 -7.42 14.46 11.76
C GLN A 55 -7.57 15.25 13.07
N THR A 56 -8.75 15.15 13.64
CA THR A 56 -9.11 15.80 14.92
C THR A 56 -9.38 14.74 15.99
N GLY A 57 -9.53 15.15 17.25
CA GLY A 57 -9.77 14.21 18.36
C GLY A 57 -8.57 13.33 18.71
N LEU A 58 -7.36 13.72 18.30
CA LEU A 58 -6.12 13.00 18.60
C LEU A 58 -5.81 13.03 20.11
N PRO A 59 -5.18 11.97 20.65
CA PRO A 59 -4.82 11.91 22.06
C PRO A 59 -3.84 13.03 22.43
N THR A 60 -4.11 13.70 23.56
CA THR A 60 -3.23 14.76 24.09
C THR A 60 -2.06 14.22 24.91
N ASP A 61 -2.15 12.98 25.40
CA ASP A 61 -1.10 12.29 26.16
C ASP A 61 -0.74 10.96 25.48
N LEU A 62 0.36 10.97 24.73
CA LEU A 62 0.82 9.83 23.95
C LEU A 62 1.30 8.65 24.82
N ASN A 63 1.73 8.90 26.05
CA ASN A 63 2.24 7.85 26.93
C ASN A 63 1.13 6.92 27.44
N LYS A 64 -0.09 7.44 27.54
CA LYS A 64 -1.28 6.69 27.99
C LYS A 64 -2.14 6.19 26.84
N SER A 65 -1.83 6.60 25.62
CA SER A 65 -2.55 6.21 24.40
C SER A 65 -1.74 5.29 23.49
N LEU A 66 -0.66 4.70 24.00
CA LEU A 66 0.14 3.75 23.24
C LEU A 66 -0.67 2.46 23.02
N ILE A 67 -0.94 2.13 21.76
CA ILE A 67 -1.70 0.93 21.38
C ILE A 67 -0.74 -0.24 21.10
N TRP A 68 0.33 0.02 20.34
CA TRP A 68 1.36 -0.95 20.01
C TRP A 68 2.67 -0.26 19.61
N THR A 69 3.78 -1.02 19.63
CA THR A 69 5.11 -0.59 19.18
C THR A 69 5.82 -1.74 18.48
N HIS A 70 6.72 -1.43 17.55
CA HIS A 70 7.57 -2.42 16.88
C HIS A 70 9.00 -1.93 16.75
N ASP A 71 9.96 -2.80 17.07
CA ASP A 71 11.38 -2.47 16.98
C ASP A 71 11.90 -2.62 15.55
N ILE A 72 12.41 -1.51 15.00
CA ILE A 72 13.01 -1.44 13.68
C ILE A 72 14.03 -0.29 13.63
N GLN A 73 15.17 -0.50 12.96
CA GLN A 73 16.17 0.56 12.83
C GLN A 73 15.84 1.47 11.64
N GLY A 74 16.37 2.70 11.71
CA GLY A 74 16.25 3.71 10.66
C GLY A 74 15.31 4.85 11.05
N GLY A 75 15.10 5.74 10.09
CA GLY A 75 14.25 6.93 10.23
C GLY A 75 13.22 7.06 9.12
N GLY A 76 12.86 5.93 8.49
CA GLY A 76 11.84 5.93 7.45
C GLY A 76 10.49 6.36 8.01
N VAL A 77 9.64 6.98 7.18
CA VAL A 77 8.32 7.43 7.63
C VAL A 77 7.26 6.42 7.20
N PRO A 78 6.38 5.99 8.11
CA PRO A 78 5.33 5.05 7.77
C PRO A 78 4.29 5.70 6.85
N VAL A 79 3.76 4.92 5.92
CA VAL A 79 2.58 5.27 5.12
C VAL A 79 1.43 4.34 5.46
N ILE A 80 0.20 4.85 5.43
CA ILE A 80 -1.01 4.12 5.81
C ILE A 80 -1.93 3.99 4.60
N ALA A 81 -2.36 2.77 4.28
CA ALA A 81 -3.36 2.56 3.24
C ALA A 81 -4.25 1.36 3.56
N GLY A 82 -5.57 1.54 3.52
CA GLY A 82 -6.52 0.43 3.66
C GLY A 82 -6.41 -0.33 4.97
N GLY A 83 -6.15 0.37 6.09
CA GLY A 83 -5.95 -0.25 7.40
C GLY A 83 -4.59 -0.92 7.60
N LYS A 84 -3.67 -0.84 6.63
CA LYS A 84 -2.31 -1.37 6.73
C LYS A 84 -1.30 -0.23 6.91
N ALA A 85 -0.29 -0.47 7.75
CA ALA A 85 0.84 0.45 7.93
C ALA A 85 2.10 -0.14 7.28
N TYR A 86 2.77 0.65 6.44
CA TYR A 86 3.99 0.24 5.75
C TYR A 86 5.17 1.05 6.27
N GLN A 87 6.09 0.38 6.97
CA GLN A 87 7.30 0.99 7.50
C GLN A 87 8.51 0.52 6.71
N PHE A 88 9.30 1.48 6.23
CA PHE A 88 10.62 1.20 5.67
C PHE A 88 11.68 1.40 6.75
N GLY A 89 12.48 0.38 7.02
CA GLY A 89 13.55 0.38 8.00
C GLY A 89 14.67 -0.58 7.57
N TYR A 90 15.51 -0.97 8.53
CA TYR A 90 16.52 -2.00 8.31
C TYR A 90 16.88 -2.76 9.59
N TYR A 91 17.55 -3.90 9.42
CA TYR A 91 18.09 -4.77 10.46
C TYR A 91 19.57 -5.02 10.18
N GLY A 92 20.38 -5.26 11.21
CA GLY A 92 21.84 -5.40 11.06
C GLY A 92 22.56 -4.05 11.16
N THR A 93 23.89 -4.09 11.31
CA THR A 93 24.72 -2.89 11.54
C THR A 93 26.01 -2.87 10.72
N THR A 94 26.34 -3.95 10.02
CA THR A 94 27.51 -4.06 9.14
C THR A 94 27.14 -4.69 7.80
N ASP A 95 27.97 -5.58 7.28
CA ASP A 95 27.73 -6.42 6.11
C ASP A 95 26.50 -7.34 6.22
N ASP A 96 25.94 -7.50 7.42
CA ASP A 96 24.68 -8.19 7.67
C ASP A 96 23.44 -7.31 7.46
N LEU A 97 23.62 -6.04 7.09
CA LEU A 97 22.53 -5.08 6.98
C LEU A 97 21.52 -5.49 5.89
N GLN A 98 20.25 -5.54 6.29
CA GLN A 98 19.11 -5.80 5.44
C GLN A 98 18.06 -4.71 5.60
N GLU A 99 17.83 -3.99 4.52
CA GLU A 99 16.69 -3.10 4.35
C GLU A 99 15.38 -3.88 4.37
N ALA A 100 14.35 -3.34 5.01
CA ALA A 100 13.10 -4.03 5.23
C ALA A 100 11.89 -3.12 5.01
N LEU A 101 11.00 -3.54 4.10
CA LEU A 101 9.63 -3.03 4.06
C LEU A 101 8.75 -3.96 4.88
N VAL A 102 8.18 -3.45 5.97
CA VAL A 102 7.33 -4.20 6.90
C VAL A 102 5.91 -3.67 6.79
N CYS A 103 4.95 -4.56 6.57
CA CYS A 103 3.53 -4.27 6.57
C CYS A 103 2.90 -4.77 7.86
N PHE A 104 2.17 -3.90 8.53
CA PHE A 104 1.44 -4.18 9.75
C PHE A 104 -0.06 -4.00 9.55
N ASP A 105 -0.86 -4.68 10.35
CA ASP A 105 -2.21 -4.21 10.67
C ASP A 105 -2.07 -2.91 11.47
N ALA A 106 -2.67 -1.81 10.98
CA ALA A 106 -2.48 -0.50 11.59
C ALA A 106 -3.12 -0.40 12.98
N SER A 107 -4.10 -1.25 13.30
CA SER A 107 -4.83 -1.21 14.56
C SER A 107 -4.15 -2.04 15.65
N SER A 108 -3.63 -3.21 15.32
CA SER A 108 -3.01 -4.13 16.29
C SER A 108 -1.49 -4.06 16.31
N GLY A 109 -0.85 -3.63 15.22
CA GLY A 109 0.60 -3.70 15.05
C GLY A 109 1.10 -5.09 14.65
N ASP A 110 0.21 -6.03 14.32
CA ASP A 110 0.60 -7.37 13.88
C ASP A 110 1.32 -7.29 12.52
N VAL A 111 2.47 -7.95 12.41
CA VAL A 111 3.19 -8.06 11.15
C VAL A 111 2.39 -8.95 10.20
N LEU A 112 1.87 -8.37 9.12
CA LEU A 112 1.16 -9.09 8.06
C LEU A 112 2.15 -9.72 7.09
N TRP A 113 3.18 -8.97 6.71
CA TRP A 113 4.28 -9.46 5.90
C TRP A 113 5.52 -8.57 6.04
N GLN A 114 6.68 -9.13 5.70
CA GLN A 114 7.96 -8.43 5.70
C GLN A 114 8.79 -8.85 4.48
N LYS A 115 9.38 -7.87 3.80
CA LYS A 115 10.31 -8.07 2.68
C LYS A 115 11.66 -7.49 3.04
N ARG A 116 12.71 -8.31 3.00
CA ARG A 116 14.08 -7.93 3.33
C ARG A 116 14.97 -7.99 2.10
N HIS A 117 15.86 -7.01 1.99
CA HIS A 117 16.82 -6.86 0.91
C HIS A 117 18.18 -6.52 1.51
N SER A 118 19.19 -7.34 1.25
CA SER A 118 20.56 -7.05 1.68
C SER A 118 21.08 -5.79 1.00
N ASP A 119 21.89 -5.02 1.73
CA ASP A 119 22.74 -4.02 1.11
C ASP A 119 23.75 -4.70 0.16
N PHE A 120 24.03 -4.08 -0.97
CA PHE A 120 25.01 -4.58 -1.93
C PHE A 120 25.57 -3.43 -2.78
N ILE A 121 26.85 -3.54 -3.15
CA ILE A 121 27.53 -2.63 -4.11
C ILE A 121 27.21 -1.15 -3.83
N SER A 122 27.14 -0.78 -2.56
CA SER A 122 26.90 0.59 -2.10
C SER A 122 28.16 1.12 -1.43
N ASP A 123 28.40 2.42 -1.56
CA ASP A 123 29.47 3.12 -0.84
C ASP A 123 28.97 3.77 0.46
N ILE A 124 27.75 3.40 0.88
CA ILE A 124 27.09 3.94 2.06
C ILE A 124 27.82 3.44 3.31
N VAL A 125 28.18 4.36 4.20
CA VAL A 125 28.75 3.94 5.49
C VAL A 125 27.62 3.53 6.44
N TYR A 126 27.73 2.34 7.03
CA TYR A 126 26.64 1.75 7.83
C TYR A 126 26.18 2.59 9.02
N ASN A 127 27.07 3.40 9.61
CA ASN A 127 26.70 4.31 10.71
C ASN A 127 25.97 5.59 10.26
N ARG A 128 25.76 5.77 8.95
CA ARG A 128 24.95 6.85 8.35
C ARG A 128 23.82 6.28 7.48
N TYR A 129 23.53 4.99 7.60
CA TYR A 129 22.49 4.35 6.82
C TYR A 129 21.14 4.98 7.16
N ALA A 130 20.47 5.51 6.14
CA ALA A 130 19.17 6.16 6.29
C ALA A 130 18.26 5.70 5.17
N VAL A 131 16.99 5.49 5.50
CA VAL A 131 15.99 4.98 4.59
C VAL A 131 14.85 5.99 4.45
N GLY A 132 14.22 5.97 3.28
CA GLY A 132 13.11 6.86 2.94
C GLY A 132 11.77 6.32 3.42
N ALA A 133 10.73 6.58 2.64
CA ALA A 133 9.40 6.03 2.84
C ALA A 133 8.97 5.22 1.61
N ALA A 134 8.03 4.29 1.79
CA ALA A 134 7.26 3.78 0.66
C ALA A 134 6.25 4.83 0.19
N CYS A 135 5.62 4.57 -0.95
CA CYS A 135 4.35 5.19 -1.32
C CYS A 135 3.35 4.13 -1.72
N VAL A 136 2.07 4.48 -1.68
CA VAL A 136 0.97 3.61 -2.09
C VAL A 136 0.20 4.28 -3.22
N ASP A 137 -0.04 3.56 -4.31
CA ASP A 137 -0.92 4.04 -5.38
C ASP A 137 -2.37 4.08 -4.88
N PRO A 138 -3.04 5.26 -4.89
CA PRO A 138 -4.43 5.39 -4.48
C PRO A 138 -5.40 4.52 -5.31
N ALA A 139 -5.08 4.23 -6.57
CA ALA A 139 -5.98 3.50 -7.46
C ALA A 139 -5.92 1.98 -7.26
N SER A 140 -4.70 1.42 -7.14
CA SER A 140 -4.50 -0.02 -7.04
C SER A 140 -4.24 -0.53 -5.63
N GLY A 141 -3.79 0.33 -4.71
CA GLY A 141 -3.28 -0.09 -3.39
C GLY A 141 -1.90 -0.75 -3.46
N ASN A 142 -1.22 -0.72 -4.61
CA ASN A 142 0.14 -1.22 -4.75
C ASN A 142 1.14 -0.32 -4.02
N VAL A 143 2.16 -0.94 -3.44
CA VAL A 143 3.17 -0.28 -2.62
C VAL A 143 4.49 -0.26 -3.37
N TYR A 144 5.11 0.92 -3.44
CA TYR A 144 6.38 1.13 -4.10
C TYR A 144 7.40 1.73 -3.14
N PHE A 145 8.61 1.20 -3.14
CA PHE A 145 9.73 1.76 -2.39
C PHE A 145 11.05 1.50 -3.12
N GLN A 146 12.07 2.24 -2.73
CA GLN A 146 13.41 2.13 -3.31
C GLN A 146 14.39 1.74 -2.19
N THR A 147 15.17 0.69 -2.43
CA THR A 147 16.29 0.31 -1.55
C THR A 147 17.46 1.29 -1.72
N SER A 148 18.32 1.39 -0.72
CA SER A 148 19.48 2.27 -0.79
C SER A 148 20.45 1.91 -1.92
N PRO A 149 20.73 0.62 -2.23
CA PRO A 149 21.45 0.22 -3.43
C PRO A 149 20.76 0.55 -4.77
N GLY A 150 19.42 0.66 -4.77
CA GLY A 150 18.67 1.09 -5.97
C GLY A 150 17.85 0.03 -6.64
N LEU A 151 17.32 -0.91 -5.89
CA LEU A 151 16.18 -1.69 -6.33
C LEU A 151 14.93 -0.83 -6.13
N LEU A 152 14.27 -0.48 -7.24
CA LEU A 152 12.91 0.04 -7.21
C LEU A 152 11.96 -1.15 -7.31
N ILE A 153 11.09 -1.32 -6.32
CA ILE A 153 10.29 -2.54 -6.19
C ILE A 153 8.82 -2.17 -6.02
N GLY A 154 7.94 -2.93 -6.68
CA GLY A 154 6.51 -2.88 -6.49
C GLY A 154 5.97 -4.16 -5.85
N TYR A 155 5.16 -3.99 -4.82
CA TYR A 155 4.38 -5.06 -4.19
C TYR A 155 2.89 -4.74 -4.28
N ASP A 156 2.04 -5.77 -4.30
CA ASP A 156 0.62 -5.58 -3.97
C ASP A 156 0.44 -5.43 -2.44
N SER A 157 -0.80 -5.15 -2.02
CA SER A 157 -1.10 -4.95 -0.60
C SER A 157 -0.85 -6.18 0.28
N ASP A 158 -0.78 -7.38 -0.32
CA ASP A 158 -0.58 -8.66 0.36
C ASP A 158 0.90 -9.10 0.34
N GLY A 159 1.77 -8.26 -0.23
CA GLY A 159 3.21 -8.47 -0.26
C GLY A 159 3.67 -9.40 -1.39
N ASN A 160 2.86 -9.62 -2.42
CA ASN A 160 3.33 -10.31 -3.63
C ASN A 160 4.11 -9.33 -4.50
N LYS A 161 5.28 -9.76 -4.97
CA LYS A 161 6.14 -8.91 -5.82
C LYS A 161 5.50 -8.78 -7.20
N LEU A 162 5.23 -7.55 -7.61
CA LEU A 162 4.70 -7.23 -8.93
C LEU A 162 5.82 -7.10 -9.95
N TRP A 163 6.87 -6.36 -9.57
CA TRP A 163 8.05 -6.13 -10.40
C TRP A 163 9.20 -5.58 -9.56
N GLU A 164 10.40 -5.61 -10.13
CA GLU A 164 11.63 -5.08 -9.54
C GLU A 164 12.53 -4.55 -10.67
N ARG A 165 13.17 -3.41 -10.43
CA ARG A 165 14.06 -2.74 -11.40
C ARG A 165 15.35 -2.31 -10.71
N SER A 166 16.48 -2.57 -11.35
CA SER A 166 17.80 -2.15 -10.85
C SER A 166 18.14 -0.79 -11.43
N LEU A 167 18.04 0.27 -10.63
CA LEU A 167 18.34 1.63 -11.07
C LEU A 167 19.83 1.82 -11.36
N MET A 168 20.69 1.02 -10.73
CA MET A 168 22.12 1.02 -11.01
C MET A 168 22.38 0.51 -12.43
N GLU A 169 21.76 -0.60 -12.83
CA GLU A 169 21.95 -1.20 -14.15
C GLU A 169 21.22 -0.41 -15.25
N GLU A 170 19.98 -0.01 -15.00
CA GLU A 170 19.11 0.56 -16.03
C GLU A 170 19.36 2.06 -16.25
N PHE A 171 19.82 2.77 -15.22
CA PHE A 171 19.94 4.23 -15.24
C PHE A 171 21.29 4.76 -14.77
N ALA A 172 22.28 3.90 -14.50
CA ALA A 172 23.56 4.33 -13.93
C ALA A 172 23.38 5.17 -12.65
N ARG A 173 22.44 4.77 -11.78
CA ARG A 173 22.23 5.40 -10.48
C ARG A 173 23.51 5.30 -9.65
N LEU A 174 23.84 6.40 -8.99
CA LEU A 174 24.95 6.49 -8.04
C LEU A 174 24.45 6.38 -6.59
N THR A 175 25.22 5.69 -5.77
CA THR A 175 25.17 5.73 -4.31
C THR A 175 26.22 6.73 -3.80
N PHE A 176 26.03 7.20 -2.57
CA PHE A 176 26.99 8.08 -1.91
C PHE A 176 27.11 7.71 -0.42
N PRO A 177 28.23 8.04 0.25
CA PRO A 177 28.48 7.61 1.63
C PRO A 177 27.42 8.02 2.64
N ASN A 178 26.63 9.06 2.35
CA ASN A 178 25.59 9.56 3.25
C ASN A 178 24.24 8.83 3.12
N GLY A 179 24.09 7.86 2.22
CA GLY A 179 22.90 6.97 2.15
C GLY A 179 21.56 7.70 2.14
N ARG A 180 21.36 8.62 1.19
CA ARG A 180 20.10 9.36 1.09
C ARG A 180 19.15 8.71 0.10
N THR A 181 18.16 8.00 0.64
CA THR A 181 17.11 7.33 -0.13
C THR A 181 15.79 8.05 0.11
N GLY A 182 15.20 8.63 -0.95
CA GLY A 182 13.92 9.32 -0.87
C GLY A 182 12.73 8.36 -0.85
N GLY A 183 11.51 8.90 -0.74
CA GLY A 183 10.28 8.14 -0.99
C GLY A 183 9.80 8.34 -2.43
N PRO A 184 9.36 7.29 -3.15
CA PRO A 184 8.70 7.46 -4.44
C PRO A 184 7.37 8.22 -4.29
N CYS A 185 6.80 8.66 -5.41
CA CYS A 185 5.41 9.08 -5.50
C CYS A 185 4.75 8.51 -6.75
N VAL A 186 3.42 8.58 -6.80
CA VAL A 186 2.60 8.05 -7.90
C VAL A 186 1.79 9.17 -8.50
N ASP A 187 1.84 9.30 -9.82
CA ASP A 187 0.97 10.19 -10.61
C ASP A 187 0.45 9.43 -11.84
N GLY A 188 -0.86 9.11 -11.82
CA GLY A 188 -1.48 8.26 -12.83
C GLY A 188 -0.82 6.89 -12.94
N HIS A 189 -0.14 6.63 -14.06
CA HIS A 189 0.54 5.37 -14.34
C HIS A 189 2.07 5.45 -14.13
N LEU A 190 2.56 6.54 -13.52
CA LEU A 190 3.97 6.78 -13.29
C LEU A 190 4.31 6.54 -11.83
N VAL A 191 5.41 5.82 -11.61
CA VAL A 191 6.13 5.81 -10.33
C VAL A 191 7.32 6.74 -10.49
N ILE A 192 7.33 7.83 -9.73
CA ILE A 192 8.32 8.89 -9.80
C ILE A 192 9.25 8.76 -8.62
N ILE A 193 10.56 8.82 -8.89
CA ILE A 193 11.60 8.78 -7.87
C ILE A 193 12.60 9.91 -8.07
N HIS A 194 13.24 10.31 -6.98
CA HIS A 194 14.41 11.16 -7.02
C HIS A 194 15.67 10.30 -6.91
N ALA A 195 16.51 10.34 -7.94
CA ALA A 195 17.78 9.62 -7.98
C ALA A 195 18.86 10.45 -8.66
N ILE A 196 20.10 10.27 -8.20
CA ILE A 196 21.28 10.83 -8.87
C ILE A 196 21.81 9.76 -9.82
N THR A 197 22.06 10.14 -11.07
CA THR A 197 22.54 9.23 -12.11
C THR A 197 23.77 9.80 -12.80
N ALA A 198 24.57 8.94 -13.43
CA ALA A 198 25.72 9.36 -14.24
C ALA A 198 25.34 9.79 -15.67
N ASN A 199 24.05 9.76 -16.02
CA ASN A 199 23.55 10.16 -17.33
C ASN A 199 23.17 11.66 -17.31
N TRP A 200 23.54 12.37 -18.38
CA TRP A 200 23.29 13.79 -18.62
C TRP A 200 21.99 14.05 -19.41
#